data_AF-A0AA88UBL1-F1
#
_entry.id   AF-A0AA88UBL1-F1
#
_cell.length_a   1.000
_cell.length_b   1.000
_cell.length_c   1.000
_cell.angle_alpha   90.00
_cell.angle_beta   90.00
_cell.angle_gamma   90.00
#
_symmetry.space_group_name_H-M   'P 1'
#
loop_
_entity.id
_entity.type
_entity.pdbx_description
1 polymer ?
#
loop_
_entity_poly.entity_id
_entity_poly.type
_entity_poly.pdbx_seq_one_letter_code
_entity_poly.pdbx_strand_id
1 'polypeptide(L)'
;MTMTRMPFPSLLPSTSLRSPTFFKFSTTVWYLSMSDKSHFDSPKAHIENGPKQLVPNHPVPLSPLLPFISKDMELQRAMSASSKSSLLSMSISHVLLEDHWLITVDKPQGVYCASVLSSVLSLLNDSSDSHMVATEMNLPEFHLVNRHDRDTSGVMLITKSHKVAAKLVKAFTDHKFRKTYIVFCIGLAPKWGRNTIKSGHGRSKFGASHVYAASDMGRKLPGGSTGRGMETGMEVLLVIGKWCFKVLSELERDEEKIL
;
A
#
# COMPACT_ATOMS: atom_id res chain seq x y z
N MET A 1 48.22 11.97 -33.82
CA MET A 1 47.04 11.15 -34.15
C MET A 1 45.85 11.82 -33.49
N THR A 2 45.04 12.47 -34.31
CA THR A 2 44.15 13.58 -33.97
C THR A 2 42.83 13.04 -33.41
N MET A 3 42.40 13.54 -32.25
CA MET A 3 41.10 13.21 -31.64
C MET A 3 39.98 14.02 -32.29
N THR A 4 39.03 13.33 -32.92
CA THR A 4 37.82 13.93 -33.48
C THR A 4 36.68 13.77 -32.46
N ARG A 5 36.25 14.88 -31.85
CA ARG A 5 34.99 15.01 -31.10
C ARG A 5 33.82 14.97 -32.09
N MET A 6 32.85 14.09 -31.87
CA MET A 6 31.56 14.09 -32.57
C MET A 6 30.53 14.90 -31.76
N PRO A 7 29.68 15.72 -32.40
CA PRO A 7 28.67 16.52 -31.70
C PRO A 7 27.41 15.70 -31.37
N PHE A 8 26.84 15.97 -30.19
CA PHE A 8 25.51 15.53 -29.77
C PHE A 8 24.43 16.32 -30.53
N PRO A 9 23.41 15.69 -31.13
CA PRO A 9 22.20 16.38 -31.53
C PRO A 9 21.23 16.45 -30.35
N SER A 10 21.01 17.67 -29.83
CA SER A 10 19.93 18.02 -28.91
C SER A 10 18.64 18.26 -29.70
N LEU A 11 17.67 17.35 -29.59
CA LEU A 11 16.30 17.58 -30.03
C LEU A 11 15.35 17.01 -28.97
N LEU A 12 14.89 17.88 -28.08
CA LEU A 12 13.72 17.64 -27.22
C LEU A 12 12.49 18.22 -27.94
N PRO A 13 11.41 17.44 -28.15
CA PRO A 13 10.11 18.02 -28.41
C PRO A 13 9.51 18.52 -27.08
N SER A 14 9.10 19.78 -27.05
CA SER A 14 8.27 20.34 -25.98
C SER A 14 6.89 19.68 -25.99
N THR A 15 6.61 18.81 -25.01
CA THR A 15 5.25 18.33 -24.77
C THR A 15 4.66 19.08 -23.58
N SER A 16 3.56 19.80 -23.83
CA SER A 16 2.85 20.56 -22.82
C SER A 16 2.27 19.62 -21.77
N LEU A 17 2.64 19.82 -20.50
CA LEU A 17 2.04 19.17 -19.36
C LEU A 17 0.56 19.61 -19.27
N ARG A 18 -0.38 18.71 -19.59
CA ARG A 18 -1.79 18.95 -19.29
C ARG A 18 -2.00 18.79 -17.78
N SER A 19 -2.46 19.86 -17.14
CA SER A 19 -2.94 19.88 -15.75
C SER A 19 -4.03 18.82 -15.53
N PRO A 20 -4.05 18.12 -14.38
CA PRO A 20 -5.09 17.14 -14.09
C PRO A 20 -6.43 17.86 -13.85
N THR A 21 -7.44 17.50 -14.63
CA THR A 21 -8.84 17.88 -14.39
C THR A 21 -9.32 17.28 -13.09
N PHE A 22 -9.64 18.12 -12.12
CA PHE A 22 -10.26 17.74 -10.85
C PHE A 22 -11.62 17.06 -11.09
N PHE A 23 -11.72 15.80 -10.68
CA PHE A 23 -13.01 15.09 -10.58
C PHE A 23 -13.87 15.75 -9.50
N LYS A 24 -14.99 16.37 -9.88
CA LYS A 24 -16.05 16.77 -8.96
C LYS A 24 -16.80 15.51 -8.51
N PHE A 25 -16.65 15.11 -7.26
CA PHE A 25 -17.50 14.08 -6.66
C PHE A 25 -18.88 14.68 -6.32
N SER A 26 -19.91 14.24 -7.05
CA SER A 26 -21.31 14.48 -6.70
C SER A 26 -21.65 13.64 -5.46
N THR A 27 -21.93 14.30 -4.34
CA THR A 27 -22.25 13.65 -3.07
C THR A 27 -23.77 13.60 -2.91
N THR A 28 -24.38 12.48 -3.28
CA THR A 28 -25.71 12.12 -2.77
C THR A 28 -25.54 10.99 -1.77
N VAL A 29 -25.53 11.34 -0.47
CA VAL A 29 -25.50 10.37 0.63
C VAL A 29 -26.87 10.34 1.28
N TRP A 30 -27.53 9.19 1.21
CA TRP A 30 -28.73 8.89 1.98
C TRP A 30 -28.31 8.50 3.40
N TYR A 31 -28.79 9.26 4.40
CA TYR A 31 -28.62 8.95 5.81
C TYR A 31 -29.67 7.93 6.24
N LEU A 32 -29.23 6.83 6.87
CA LEU A 32 -30.06 6.10 7.82
C LEU A 32 -29.29 6.00 9.14
N SER A 33 -29.74 6.80 10.11
CA SER A 33 -29.24 6.80 11.48
C SER A 33 -29.90 5.67 12.25
N MET A 34 -29.11 4.74 12.79
CA MET A 34 -29.52 3.91 13.92
C MET A 34 -28.50 4.09 15.04
N SER A 35 -28.88 4.92 16.00
CA SER A 35 -28.20 5.03 17.28
C SER A 35 -28.84 3.99 18.19
N ASP A 36 -28.10 2.98 18.61
CA ASP A 36 -28.52 2.17 19.76
C ASP A 36 -27.38 2.12 20.78
N LYS A 37 -27.68 2.59 21.99
CA LYS A 37 -26.76 2.67 23.12
C LYS A 37 -26.80 1.33 23.83
N SER A 38 -25.83 0.46 23.58
CA SER A 38 -25.62 -0.71 24.46
C SER A 38 -24.60 -0.37 25.54
N HIS A 39 -25.12 -0.19 26.76
CA HIS A 39 -24.37 -0.25 28.00
C HIS A 39 -23.89 -1.71 28.15
N PHE A 40 -22.58 -1.95 28.04
CA PHE A 40 -22.01 -3.28 28.25
C PHE A 40 -21.28 -3.29 29.60
N ASP A 41 -21.94 -3.85 30.61
CA ASP A 41 -21.32 -4.16 31.89
C ASP A 41 -20.32 -5.32 31.69
N SER A 42 -19.10 -5.11 32.20
CA SER A 42 -18.02 -6.08 32.18
C SER A 42 -18.33 -7.25 33.13
N PRO A 43 -18.36 -8.52 32.68
CA PRO A 43 -18.40 -9.65 33.59
C PRO A 43 -17.04 -9.80 34.28
N LYS A 44 -17.03 -9.89 35.61
CA LYS A 44 -15.87 -10.29 36.40
C LYS A 44 -15.46 -11.71 35.99
N ALA A 45 -14.28 -11.86 35.39
CA ALA A 45 -13.73 -13.17 35.06
C ALA A 45 -13.36 -13.93 36.36
N HIS A 46 -13.90 -15.14 36.49
CA HIS A 46 -13.50 -16.13 37.49
C HIS A 46 -12.02 -16.47 37.34
N ILE A 47 -11.29 -16.43 38.45
CA ILE A 47 -9.91 -16.90 38.56
C ILE A 47 -9.96 -18.41 38.76
N GLU A 48 -9.74 -19.19 37.69
CA GLU A 48 -9.36 -20.60 37.81
C GLU A 48 -7.83 -20.73 37.85
N ASN A 49 -7.33 -21.32 38.94
CA ASN A 49 -5.93 -21.58 39.19
C ASN A 49 -5.44 -22.78 38.35
N GLY A 50 -4.96 -22.52 37.13
CA GLY A 50 -4.14 -23.46 36.35
C GLY A 50 -2.63 -23.23 36.58
N PRO A 51 -1.76 -24.21 36.27
CA PRO A 51 -0.31 -24.09 36.53
C PRO A 51 0.24 -22.86 35.80
N LYS A 52 0.92 -21.98 36.54
CA LYS A 52 1.60 -20.77 36.05
C LYS A 52 2.66 -21.18 35.02
N GLN A 53 2.24 -21.37 33.77
CA GLN A 53 3.15 -21.33 32.64
C GLN A 53 3.81 -19.96 32.72
N LEU A 54 5.12 -19.89 32.96
CA LEU A 54 5.90 -18.67 32.80
C LEU A 54 5.64 -18.20 31.38
N VAL A 55 4.69 -17.28 31.19
CA VAL A 55 4.43 -16.69 29.89
C VAL A 55 5.69 -15.88 29.60
N PRO A 56 6.53 -16.26 28.65
CA PRO A 56 7.71 -15.46 28.34
C PRO A 56 7.26 -14.02 28.07
N ASN A 57 7.96 -13.06 28.69
CA ASN A 57 7.63 -11.63 28.72
C ASN A 57 7.70 -11.01 27.31
N HIS A 58 6.72 -11.33 26.48
CA HIS A 58 6.63 -10.90 25.11
C HIS A 58 5.84 -9.58 25.02
N PRO A 59 6.19 -8.71 24.06
CA PRO A 59 5.42 -7.51 23.77
C PRO A 59 3.94 -7.81 23.49
N VAL A 60 3.06 -6.96 24.00
CA VAL A 60 1.61 -7.02 23.74
C VAL A 60 1.30 -6.19 22.49
N PRO A 61 0.56 -6.73 21.51
CA PRO A 61 0.10 -5.95 20.35
C PRO A 61 -0.73 -4.72 20.75
N LEU A 62 -0.55 -3.61 20.03
CA LEU A 62 -1.38 -2.41 20.17
C LEU A 62 -2.77 -2.57 19.54
N SER A 63 -2.90 -3.49 18.59
CA SER A 63 -4.18 -3.81 17.95
C SER A 63 -5.13 -4.45 18.97
N PRO A 64 -6.37 -3.96 19.13
CA PRO A 64 -7.34 -4.56 20.03
C PRO A 64 -7.69 -5.99 19.60
N LEU A 65 -8.28 -6.76 20.52
CA LEU A 65 -8.85 -8.06 20.17
C LEU A 65 -9.97 -7.85 19.16
N LEU A 66 -9.95 -8.66 18.11
CA LEU A 66 -10.95 -8.62 17.07
C LEU A 66 -12.30 -9.16 17.61
N PRO A 67 -13.44 -8.52 17.31
CA PRO A 67 -14.75 -9.05 17.67
C PRO A 67 -14.99 -10.40 16.99
N PHE A 68 -15.88 -11.21 17.57
CA PHE A 68 -16.16 -12.58 17.11
C PHE A 68 -16.47 -12.67 15.61
N ILE A 69 -17.27 -11.72 15.09
CA ILE A 69 -17.68 -11.64 13.68
C ILE A 69 -16.52 -11.40 12.69
N SER A 70 -15.34 -10.97 13.16
CA SER A 70 -14.23 -10.59 12.29
C SER A 70 -13.69 -11.75 11.45
N LYS A 71 -13.79 -12.99 11.95
CA LYS A 71 -13.34 -14.18 11.23
C LYS A 71 -14.19 -14.42 9.98
N ASP A 72 -15.50 -14.39 10.14
CA ASP A 72 -16.43 -14.60 9.03
C ASP A 72 -16.35 -13.44 8.02
N MET A 73 -16.22 -12.21 8.50
CA MET A 73 -15.99 -11.05 7.64
C MET A 73 -14.69 -11.16 6.84
N GLU A 74 -13.59 -11.58 7.47
CA GLU A 74 -12.32 -11.76 6.75
C GLU A 74 -12.40 -12.89 5.72
N LEU A 75 -13.07 -13.99 6.05
CA LEU A 75 -13.32 -15.08 5.12
C LEU A 75 -14.13 -14.59 3.91
N GLN A 76 -15.23 -13.85 4.13
CA GLN A 76 -16.05 -13.28 3.06
C GLN A 76 -15.23 -12.34 2.16
N ARG A 77 -14.40 -11.47 2.75
CA ARG A 77 -13.50 -10.60 1.98
C ARG A 77 -12.49 -11.40 1.16
N ALA A 78 -11.93 -12.48 1.73
CA ALA A 78 -10.98 -13.33 1.03
C ALA A 78 -11.62 -14.06 -0.16
N MET A 79 -12.83 -14.59 0.00
CA MET A 79 -13.58 -15.23 -1.07
C MET A 79 -13.92 -14.25 -2.19
N SER A 80 -14.43 -13.05 -1.84
CA SER A 80 -14.71 -11.99 -2.82
C SER A 80 -13.47 -11.59 -3.60
N ALA A 81 -12.34 -11.41 -2.93
CA ALA A 81 -11.09 -11.05 -3.59
C ALA A 81 -10.53 -12.17 -4.46
N SER A 82 -10.70 -13.43 -4.06
CA SER A 82 -10.32 -14.58 -4.89
C SER A 82 -11.12 -14.58 -6.19
N SER A 83 -12.44 -14.42 -6.13
CA SER A 83 -13.30 -14.34 -7.31
C SER A 83 -12.98 -13.14 -8.21
N LYS A 84 -12.74 -11.96 -7.63
CA LYS A 84 -12.30 -10.78 -8.39
C LYS A 84 -10.95 -11.01 -9.07
N SER A 85 -10.02 -11.64 -8.36
CA SER A 85 -8.68 -11.91 -8.87
C SER A 85 -8.68 -12.93 -10.00
N SER A 86 -9.56 -13.94 -9.97
CA SER A 86 -9.69 -14.92 -11.06
C SER A 86 -10.31 -14.36 -12.33
N LEU A 87 -11.10 -13.29 -12.22
CA LEU A 87 -11.75 -12.62 -13.35
C LEU A 87 -10.99 -11.37 -13.81
N LEU A 88 -9.82 -11.10 -13.23
CA LEU A 88 -9.06 -9.90 -13.53
C LEU A 88 -8.47 -9.95 -14.94
N SER A 89 -8.96 -9.06 -15.80
CA SER A 89 -8.36 -8.74 -17.09
C SER A 89 -7.95 -7.27 -17.09
N MET A 90 -6.64 -7.04 -16.99
CA MET A 90 -6.04 -5.73 -17.12
C MET A 90 -6.06 -5.30 -18.58
N SER A 91 -6.25 -4.00 -18.79
CA SER A 91 -6.16 -3.36 -20.10
C SER A 91 -5.12 -2.24 -20.07
N ILE A 92 -4.80 -1.68 -21.23
CA ILE A 92 -3.83 -0.59 -21.35
C ILE A 92 -4.18 0.63 -20.49
N SER A 93 -5.47 0.87 -20.20
CA SER A 93 -5.90 1.98 -19.33
C SER A 93 -5.46 1.83 -17.87
N HIS A 94 -5.05 0.64 -17.45
CA HIS A 94 -4.51 0.37 -16.12
C HIS A 94 -2.99 0.54 -16.07
N VAL A 95 -2.32 0.67 -17.22
CA VAL A 95 -0.88 0.93 -17.30
C VAL A 95 -0.65 2.44 -17.18
N LEU A 96 -0.02 2.84 -16.07
CA LEU A 96 0.28 4.24 -15.78
C LEU A 96 1.55 4.71 -16.49
N LEU A 97 2.54 3.82 -16.57
CA LEU A 97 3.82 4.06 -17.22
C LEU A 97 4.44 2.72 -17.62
N GLU A 98 5.06 2.67 -18.78
CA GLU A 98 5.89 1.56 -19.21
C GLU A 98 7.18 2.09 -19.85
N ASP A 99 8.31 1.55 -19.43
CA ASP A 99 9.61 1.80 -20.05
C ASP A 99 10.35 0.48 -20.33
N HIS A 100 11.63 0.56 -20.72
CA HIS A 100 12.44 -0.61 -21.03
C HIS A 100 12.65 -1.57 -19.84
N TRP A 101 12.60 -1.07 -18.61
CA TRP A 101 12.90 -1.79 -17.38
C TRP A 101 11.68 -2.04 -16.50
N LEU A 102 10.68 -1.16 -16.53
CA LEU A 102 9.61 -1.07 -15.55
C LEU A 102 8.24 -0.97 -16.20
N ILE A 103 7.24 -1.48 -15.49
CA ILE A 103 5.82 -1.26 -15.73
C ILE A 103 5.21 -0.81 -14.42
N THR A 104 4.52 0.31 -14.47
CA THR A 104 3.73 0.84 -13.35
C THR A 104 2.26 0.70 -13.69
N VAL A 105 1.51 0.08 -12.80
CA VAL A 105 0.07 -0.17 -13.00
C VAL A 105 -0.75 0.33 -11.84
N ASP A 106 -1.99 0.72 -12.12
CA ASP A 106 -2.98 1.01 -11.08
C ASP A 106 -3.64 -0.30 -10.62
N LYS A 107 -3.27 -0.77 -9.42
CA LYS A 107 -3.83 -1.99 -8.86
C LYS A 107 -5.24 -1.73 -8.32
N PRO A 108 -6.25 -2.51 -8.73
CA PRO A 108 -7.58 -2.41 -8.14
C PRO A 108 -7.62 -2.90 -6.69
N GLN A 109 -8.59 -2.38 -5.92
CA GLN A 109 -8.92 -2.86 -4.58
C GLN A 109 -9.54 -4.26 -4.63
N GLY A 110 -9.20 -5.11 -3.66
CA GLY A 110 -9.78 -6.44 -3.50
C GLY A 110 -9.22 -7.45 -4.49
N VAL A 111 -7.99 -7.22 -4.94
CA VAL A 111 -7.29 -8.08 -5.91
C VAL A 111 -5.89 -8.36 -5.39
N TYR A 112 -5.46 -9.61 -5.49
CA TYR A 112 -4.12 -10.04 -5.10
C TYR A 112 -3.08 -9.55 -6.09
N CYS A 113 -1.93 -9.09 -5.57
CA CYS A 113 -0.82 -8.60 -6.39
C CYS A 113 -0.33 -9.63 -7.43
N ALA A 114 -0.38 -10.93 -7.11
CA ALA A 114 0.02 -11.98 -8.04
C ALA A 114 -0.87 -12.01 -9.29
N SER A 115 -2.18 -11.84 -9.13
CA SER A 115 -3.12 -11.82 -10.25
C SER A 115 -2.93 -10.61 -11.15
N VAL A 116 -2.54 -9.46 -10.57
CA VAL A 116 -2.16 -8.26 -11.35
C VAL A 116 -0.96 -8.57 -12.24
N LEU A 117 0.08 -9.20 -11.68
CA LEU A 117 1.26 -9.60 -12.45
C LEU A 117 0.89 -10.51 -13.61
N SER A 118 0.11 -11.56 -13.35
CA SER A 118 -0.33 -12.50 -14.39
C SER A 118 -1.14 -11.80 -15.48
N SER A 119 -2.06 -10.91 -15.10
CA SER A 119 -2.93 -10.21 -16.03
C SER A 119 -2.17 -9.19 -16.89
N VAL A 120 -1.17 -8.49 -16.32
CA VAL A 120 -0.23 -7.65 -17.08
C VAL A 120 0.56 -8.48 -18.08
N LEU A 121 1.03 -9.67 -17.67
CA LEU A 121 1.80 -10.55 -18.53
C LEU A 121 0.99 -11.01 -19.74
N SER A 122 -0.29 -11.37 -19.53
CA SER A 122 -1.23 -11.68 -20.61
C SER A 122 -1.43 -10.49 -21.56
N LEU A 123 -1.66 -9.29 -21.02
CA LEU A 123 -1.84 -8.07 -21.83
C LEU A 123 -0.64 -7.79 -22.75
N LEU A 124 0.60 -7.97 -22.25
CA LEU A 124 1.80 -7.75 -23.04
C LEU A 124 1.93 -8.78 -24.17
N ASN A 125 1.64 -10.05 -23.88
CA ASN A 125 1.69 -11.13 -24.87
C ASN A 125 0.64 -10.94 -25.98
N ASP A 126 -0.55 -10.43 -25.64
CA ASP A 126 -1.61 -10.15 -26.60
C ASP A 126 -1.30 -8.93 -27.48
N SER A 127 -0.53 -7.96 -26.96
CA SER A 127 -0.14 -6.74 -27.69
C SER A 127 1.00 -6.95 -28.69
N SER A 128 1.79 -8.01 -28.53
CA SER A 128 2.82 -8.39 -29.50
C SER A 128 2.19 -9.14 -30.67
N ASP A 129 1.70 -8.41 -31.68
CA ASP A 129 1.46 -8.98 -33.00
C ASP A 129 2.74 -9.69 -33.48
N SER A 130 2.62 -10.94 -33.94
CA SER A 130 3.60 -11.72 -34.72
C SER A 130 4.69 -12.54 -34.00
N HIS A 131 4.61 -13.86 -34.23
CA HIS A 131 5.67 -14.68 -34.86
C HIS A 131 7.05 -14.86 -34.20
N MET A 132 7.25 -14.51 -32.94
CA MET A 132 8.42 -15.04 -32.21
C MET A 132 8.06 -16.41 -31.65
N VAL A 133 8.38 -17.46 -32.41
CA VAL A 133 8.51 -18.83 -31.89
C VAL A 133 9.29 -18.73 -30.60
N ALA A 134 8.61 -18.98 -29.48
CA ALA A 134 9.20 -19.00 -28.16
C ALA A 134 10.27 -20.10 -28.14
N THR A 135 11.49 -19.73 -28.51
CA THR A 135 12.65 -20.45 -27.99
C THR A 135 12.61 -20.11 -26.51
N GLU A 136 12.41 -21.12 -25.65
CA GLU A 136 12.21 -21.03 -24.19
C GLU A 136 13.31 -20.26 -23.41
N MET A 137 14.25 -19.61 -24.10
CA MET A 137 15.48 -19.09 -23.54
C MET A 137 15.44 -17.64 -23.07
N ASN A 138 14.46 -16.80 -23.44
CA ASN A 138 14.49 -15.37 -23.09
C ASN A 138 13.11 -14.70 -22.90
N LEU A 139 12.17 -15.34 -22.20
CA LEU A 139 11.01 -14.59 -21.72
C LEU A 139 11.50 -13.58 -20.65
N PRO A 140 11.18 -12.28 -20.75
CA PRO A 140 11.56 -11.31 -19.72
C PRO A 140 11.05 -11.81 -18.37
N GLU A 141 11.93 -11.93 -17.38
CA GLU A 141 11.53 -12.37 -16.05
C GLU A 141 10.91 -11.16 -15.32
N PHE A 142 9.58 -11.19 -15.18
CA PHE A 142 8.85 -10.12 -14.51
C PHE A 142 8.85 -10.34 -12.99
N HIS A 143 9.20 -9.31 -12.22
CA HIS A 143 9.21 -9.37 -10.76
C HIS A 143 8.36 -8.28 -10.13
N LEU A 144 7.64 -8.64 -9.06
CA LEU A 144 6.97 -7.66 -8.21
C LEU A 144 7.99 -6.88 -7.40
N VAL A 145 8.02 -5.56 -7.62
CA VAL A 145 8.95 -4.68 -6.91
C VAL A 145 8.40 -4.32 -5.52
N ASN A 146 7.09 -4.11 -5.43
CA ASN A 146 6.38 -3.89 -4.18
C ASN A 146 5.11 -4.75 -4.11
N ARG A 147 4.60 -4.91 -2.89
CA ARG A 147 3.28 -5.47 -2.62
C ARG A 147 2.52 -4.50 -1.75
N HIS A 148 1.22 -4.36 -2.02
CA HIS A 148 0.25 -3.76 -1.11
C HIS A 148 -0.72 -4.83 -0.67
N ASP A 149 -1.49 -4.56 0.38
CA ASP A 149 -2.49 -5.50 0.86
C ASP A 149 -3.59 -5.72 -0.18
N ARG A 150 -4.29 -6.84 -0.06
CA ARG A 150 -5.39 -7.26 -0.94
C ARG A 150 -6.39 -6.12 -1.21
N ASP A 151 -6.80 -5.44 -0.14
CA ASP A 151 -7.85 -4.41 -0.18
C ASP A 151 -7.29 -2.99 -0.38
N THR A 152 -5.98 -2.83 -0.59
CA THR A 152 -5.36 -1.53 -0.92
C THR A 152 -5.28 -1.37 -2.42
N SER A 153 -5.79 -0.28 -3.00
CA SER A 153 -5.62 0.06 -4.42
C SER A 153 -4.39 0.93 -4.67
N GLY A 154 -4.06 1.18 -5.94
CA GLY A 154 -3.10 2.19 -6.34
C GLY A 154 -1.83 1.63 -6.98
N VAL A 155 -0.82 2.51 -7.04
CA VAL A 155 0.40 2.32 -7.85
C VAL A 155 1.20 1.08 -7.43
N MET A 156 1.36 0.14 -8.36
CA MET A 156 2.14 -1.07 -8.21
C MET A 156 3.22 -1.15 -9.30
N LEU A 157 4.44 -1.50 -8.90
CA LEU A 157 5.61 -1.50 -9.78
C LEU A 157 6.05 -2.94 -10.07
N ILE A 158 6.27 -3.22 -11.35
CA ILE A 158 6.73 -4.48 -11.90
C ILE A 158 8.02 -4.19 -12.68
N THR A 159 9.04 -5.01 -12.51
CA THR A 159 10.29 -4.91 -13.29
C THR A 159 10.33 -6.03 -14.32
N LYS A 160 10.89 -5.74 -15.49
CA LYS A 160 11.13 -6.67 -16.62
C LYS A 160 12.49 -7.37 -16.53
N SER A 161 13.23 -7.15 -15.44
CA SER A 161 14.60 -7.64 -15.28
C SER A 161 14.92 -8.01 -13.83
N HIS A 162 15.48 -9.21 -13.63
CA HIS A 162 16.03 -9.68 -12.36
C HIS A 162 17.14 -8.76 -11.82
N LYS A 163 18.03 -8.27 -12.70
CA LYS A 163 19.12 -7.35 -12.31
C LYS A 163 18.56 -6.04 -11.75
N VAL A 164 17.48 -5.54 -12.36
CA VAL A 164 16.80 -4.32 -11.90
C VAL A 164 16.04 -4.60 -10.60
N ALA A 165 15.41 -5.77 -10.44
CA ALA A 165 14.74 -6.18 -9.20
C ALA A 165 15.68 -6.06 -7.98
N ALA A 166 16.90 -6.60 -8.08
CA ALA A 166 17.89 -6.53 -7.01
C ALA A 166 18.28 -5.08 -6.66
N LYS A 167 18.45 -4.21 -7.66
CA LYS A 167 18.74 -2.78 -7.45
C LYS A 167 17.58 -2.06 -6.75
N LEU A 168 16.35 -2.39 -7.13
CA LEU A 168 15.14 -1.81 -6.52
C LEU A 168 14.97 -2.27 -5.07
N VAL A 169 15.20 -3.55 -4.78
CA VAL A 169 15.22 -4.06 -3.39
C VAL A 169 16.20 -3.28 -2.54
N LYS A 170 17.44 -3.07 -3.03
CA LYS A 170 18.43 -2.24 -2.34
C LYS A 170 17.94 -0.81 -2.13
N ALA A 171 17.30 -0.19 -3.13
CA ALA A 171 16.76 1.15 -2.99
C ALA A 171 15.61 1.25 -1.97
N PHE A 172 14.78 0.21 -1.80
CA PHE A 172 13.82 0.13 -0.69
C PHE A 172 14.51 0.02 0.66
N THR A 173 15.53 -0.82 0.77
CA THR A 173 16.32 -0.98 2.00
C THR A 173 17.03 0.32 2.39
N ASP A 174 17.55 1.05 1.40
CA ASP A 174 18.22 2.35 1.59
C ASP A 174 17.23 3.51 1.76
N HIS A 175 15.91 3.26 1.88
CA HIS A 175 14.86 4.29 2.01
C HIS A 175 14.83 5.35 0.89
N LYS A 176 15.23 4.99 -0.33
CA LYS A 176 15.25 5.87 -1.51
C LYS A 176 13.90 5.94 -2.24
N PHE A 177 12.92 5.17 -1.80
CA PHE A 177 11.55 5.19 -2.32
C PHE A 177 10.63 5.99 -1.41
N ARG A 178 9.92 6.97 -1.99
CA ARG A 178 8.80 7.65 -1.34
C ARG A 178 7.49 7.04 -1.80
N LYS A 179 6.69 6.54 -0.85
CA LYS A 179 5.32 6.09 -1.08
C LYS A 179 4.37 7.02 -0.35
N THR A 180 3.32 7.45 -1.03
CA THR A 180 2.27 8.31 -0.46
C THR A 180 0.94 7.58 -0.63
N TYR A 181 0.17 7.50 0.44
CA TYR A 181 -1.14 6.87 0.45
C TYR A 181 -2.17 7.89 0.90
N ILE A 182 -3.35 7.84 0.28
CA ILE A 182 -4.53 8.55 0.77
C ILE A 182 -5.36 7.54 1.55
N VAL A 183 -5.73 7.90 2.76
CA VAL A 183 -6.46 7.02 3.67
C VAL A 183 -7.64 7.77 4.27
N PHE A 184 -8.75 7.05 4.46
CA PHE A 184 -9.88 7.52 5.25
C PHE A 184 -9.82 6.86 6.62
N CYS A 185 -9.68 7.66 7.66
CA CYS A 185 -9.56 7.17 9.03
C CYS A 185 -10.83 7.50 9.82
N ILE A 186 -11.27 6.55 10.65
CA ILE A 186 -12.41 6.72 11.57
C ILE A 186 -11.87 6.86 12.98
N GLY A 187 -12.31 7.90 13.69
CA GLY A 187 -11.92 8.14 15.08
C GLY A 187 -12.00 9.60 15.48
N LEU A 188 -11.35 9.95 16.58
CA LEU A 188 -11.27 11.32 17.05
C LEU A 188 -10.43 12.17 16.08
N ALA A 189 -10.95 13.35 15.75
CA ALA A 189 -10.22 14.31 14.91
C ALA A 189 -8.86 14.65 15.55
N PRO A 190 -7.75 14.53 14.80
CA PRO A 190 -6.42 14.86 15.30
C PRO A 190 -6.31 16.34 15.64
N LYS A 191 -5.45 16.68 16.61
CA LYS A 191 -5.13 18.07 17.00
C LYS A 191 -3.92 18.64 16.25
N TRP A 192 -3.31 17.84 15.38
CA TRP A 192 -2.12 18.17 14.60
C TRP A 192 -2.44 18.16 13.10
N GLY A 193 -1.69 18.93 12.31
CA GLY A 193 -1.79 18.93 10.85
C GLY A 193 -0.87 17.90 10.20
N ARG A 194 0.36 17.76 10.70
CA ARG A 194 1.33 16.73 10.31
C ARG A 194 1.86 16.02 11.55
N ASN A 195 2.10 14.73 11.46
CA ASN A 195 2.67 13.94 12.53
C ASN A 195 3.44 12.74 11.98
N THR A 196 4.33 12.18 12.79
CA THR A 196 5.08 10.98 12.47
C THR A 196 4.78 9.91 13.53
N ILE A 197 4.31 8.77 13.08
CA ILE A 197 4.04 7.61 13.94
C ILE A 197 5.24 6.66 13.85
N LYS A 198 5.77 6.27 15.02
CA LYS A 198 6.79 5.23 15.15
C LYS A 198 6.17 4.00 15.82
N SER A 199 6.42 2.83 15.27
CA SER A 199 5.88 1.57 15.79
C SER A 199 6.81 0.39 15.53
N GLY A 200 6.62 -0.69 16.28
CA GLY A 200 7.19 -1.99 15.97
C GLY A 200 6.21 -2.83 15.15
N HIS A 201 6.70 -3.61 14.19
CA HIS A 201 5.90 -4.58 13.45
C HIS A 201 6.52 -5.97 13.54
N GLY A 202 5.67 -6.98 13.65
CA GLY A 202 6.13 -8.37 13.59
C GLY A 202 5.00 -9.38 13.67
N ARG A 203 5.38 -10.65 13.79
CA ARG A 203 4.46 -11.78 13.70
C ARG A 203 4.19 -12.35 15.09
N SER A 204 2.93 -12.73 15.35
CA SER A 204 2.57 -13.55 16.50
C SER A 204 3.04 -14.99 16.33
N LYS A 205 2.80 -15.82 17.37
CA LYS A 205 3.13 -17.25 17.38
C LYS A 205 2.55 -18.01 16.18
N PHE A 206 1.37 -17.62 15.71
CA PHE A 206 0.68 -18.27 14.60
C PHE A 206 0.81 -17.51 13.28
N GLY A 207 1.77 -16.59 13.18
CA GLY A 207 2.10 -15.89 11.94
C GLY A 207 1.18 -14.71 11.59
N ALA A 208 0.25 -14.31 12.47
CA ALA A 208 -0.52 -13.09 12.25
C ALA A 208 0.36 -11.85 12.42
N SER A 209 0.23 -10.87 11.53
CA SER A 209 0.96 -9.60 11.62
C SER A 209 0.32 -8.69 12.67
N HIS A 210 1.14 -8.10 13.54
CA HIS A 210 0.72 -7.18 14.59
C HIS A 210 1.59 -5.92 14.62
N VAL A 211 0.99 -4.85 15.16
CA VAL A 211 1.66 -3.61 15.51
C VAL A 211 1.95 -3.63 17.02
N TYR A 212 3.15 -3.20 17.39
CA TYR A 212 3.67 -3.14 18.75
C TYR A 212 4.14 -1.72 19.07
N ALA A 213 4.27 -1.40 20.36
CA ALA A 213 4.80 -0.13 20.81
C ALA A 213 6.24 0.08 20.29
N ALA A 214 6.61 1.32 19.99
CA ALA A 214 7.98 1.66 19.59
C ALA A 214 9.01 1.25 20.65
N SER A 215 8.64 1.29 21.93
CA SER A 215 9.48 0.85 23.05
C SER A 215 9.79 -0.66 23.04
N ASP A 216 9.04 -1.46 22.29
CA ASP A 216 9.21 -2.92 22.19
C ASP A 216 10.02 -3.36 20.95
N MET A 217 10.52 -2.42 20.15
CA MET A 217 11.38 -2.72 19.00
C MET A 217 12.62 -3.53 19.41
N GLY A 218 13.02 -4.50 18.59
CA GLY A 218 14.17 -5.38 18.86
C GLY A 218 13.91 -6.48 19.89
N ARG A 219 12.81 -6.44 20.65
CA ARG A 219 12.42 -7.53 21.55
C ARG A 219 11.98 -8.75 20.74
N LYS A 220 12.23 -9.94 21.29
CA LYS A 220 11.77 -11.20 20.72
C LYS A 220 10.24 -11.25 20.78
N LEU A 221 9.62 -11.68 19.69
CA LEU A 221 8.17 -11.83 19.56
C LEU A 221 7.76 -13.31 19.71
N PRO A 222 6.48 -13.60 19.99
CA PRO A 222 6.00 -14.97 20.21
C PRO A 222 6.25 -15.92 19.03
N GLY A 223 6.40 -15.40 17.80
CA GLY A 223 6.77 -16.17 16.61
C GLY A 223 8.28 -16.38 16.42
N GLY A 224 9.12 -16.01 17.40
CA GLY A 224 10.58 -16.14 17.35
C GLY A 224 11.30 -15.01 16.61
N SER A 225 10.60 -14.24 15.77
CA SER A 225 11.11 -13.04 15.10
C SER A 225 11.36 -11.89 16.08
N THR A 226 12.17 -10.90 15.67
CA THR A 226 12.28 -9.62 16.37
C THR A 226 11.34 -8.57 15.75
N GLY A 227 10.78 -7.71 16.59
CA GLY A 227 9.97 -6.57 16.12
C GLY A 227 10.83 -5.59 15.32
N ARG A 228 10.43 -5.30 14.09
CA ARG A 228 11.11 -4.34 13.21
C ARG A 228 10.51 -2.95 13.38
N GLY A 229 11.38 -1.95 13.46
CA GLY A 229 10.94 -0.56 13.50
C GLY A 229 10.30 -0.12 12.19
N MET A 230 9.29 0.74 12.31
CA MET A 230 8.61 1.39 11.22
C MET A 230 8.33 2.84 11.60
N GLU A 231 8.41 3.70 10.60
CA GLU A 231 8.06 5.11 10.71
C GLU A 231 7.09 5.47 9.58
N THR A 232 6.03 6.19 9.90
CA THR A 232 5.02 6.63 8.93
C THR A 232 4.69 8.09 9.20
N GLY A 233 5.05 8.95 8.26
CA GLY A 233 4.60 10.34 8.24
C GLY A 233 3.14 10.42 7.77
N MET A 234 2.36 11.28 8.41
CA MET A 234 0.96 11.51 8.09
C MET A 234 0.67 13.01 8.06
N GLU A 235 -0.22 13.40 7.16
CA GLU A 235 -0.71 14.76 7.01
C GLU A 235 -2.23 14.73 6.88
N VAL A 236 -2.89 15.59 7.64
CA VAL A 236 -4.35 15.68 7.68
C VAL A 236 -4.81 16.60 6.56
N LEU A 237 -5.41 16.00 5.54
CA LEU A 237 -5.95 16.74 4.40
C LEU A 237 -7.33 17.32 4.70
N LEU A 238 -8.20 16.55 5.38
CA LEU A 238 -9.58 16.91 5.66
C LEU A 238 -10.09 16.20 6.91
N VAL A 239 -10.93 16.86 7.71
CA VAL A 239 -11.68 16.27 8.82
C VAL A 239 -13.17 16.39 8.53
N ILE A 240 -13.85 15.26 8.36
CA ILE A 240 -15.29 15.20 8.09
C ILE A 240 -16.04 14.94 9.40
N GLY A 241 -17.13 15.66 9.66
CA GLY A 241 -17.97 15.45 10.85
C GLY A 241 -17.77 16.45 12.00
N LYS A 242 -16.90 17.45 11.83
CA LYS A 242 -16.97 18.72 12.56
C LYS A 242 -17.47 19.79 11.61
N TRP A 243 -18.37 20.66 12.07
CA TRP A 243 -18.61 21.96 11.45
C TRP A 243 -17.32 22.80 11.53
N CYS A 244 -16.34 22.54 10.68
CA CYS A 244 -15.11 23.30 10.61
C CYS A 244 -14.52 23.21 9.20
N PHE A 245 -14.95 24.13 8.35
CA PHE A 245 -14.24 24.49 7.13
C PHE A 245 -12.87 25.05 7.55
N LYS A 246 -11.81 24.25 7.44
CA LYS A 246 -10.49 24.79 7.14
C LYS A 246 -10.30 24.64 5.65
N VAL A 247 -10.60 25.73 4.94
CA VAL A 247 -10.24 25.94 3.54
C VAL A 247 -8.72 25.77 3.42
N LEU A 248 -8.31 25.01 2.41
CA LEU A 248 -6.93 24.83 1.99
C LEU A 248 -6.33 26.19 1.62
N SER A 249 -5.57 26.81 2.51
CA SER A 249 -4.87 28.08 2.25
C SER A 249 -3.35 27.95 2.24
N GLU A 250 -2.81 26.75 2.04
CA GLU A 250 -1.35 26.53 2.03
C GLU A 250 -0.82 25.82 0.77
N LEU A 251 -1.69 25.48 -0.19
CA LEU A 251 -1.24 24.88 -1.46
C LEU A 251 -0.92 25.93 -2.56
N GLU A 252 -1.33 27.19 -2.38
CA GLU A 252 -1.09 28.27 -3.36
C GLU A 252 0.20 29.07 -3.10
N ARG A 253 0.93 28.81 -2.00
CA ARG A 253 2.13 29.60 -1.65
C ARG A 253 3.44 29.06 -2.24
N ASP A 254 3.43 27.90 -2.87
CA ASP A 254 4.64 27.31 -3.48
C ASP A 254 4.72 27.50 -5.00
N GLU A 255 3.65 27.94 -5.68
CA GLU A 255 3.73 28.30 -7.11
C GLU A 255 4.22 29.73 -7.37
N GLU A 256 4.18 30.64 -6.39
CA GLU A 256 4.71 32.01 -6.52
C GLU A 256 6.22 32.16 -6.21
N LYS A 257 6.92 31.07 -5.86
CA LYS A 257 8.36 31.10 -5.57
C LYS A 257 9.26 30.45 -6.63
N ILE A 258 8.69 30.09 -7.77
CA ILE A 258 9.47 29.68 -8.95
C ILE A 258 9.15 30.68 -10.07
N LEU A 259 9.87 31.81 -10.01
CA LEU A 259 10.25 32.60 -11.18
C LEU A 259 10.95 31.70 -12.21
#